data_AF-A0A6P0IBS1-F1
#
_entry.id   AF-A0A6P0IBS1-F1
#
_cell.length_a   1.000
_cell.length_b   1.000
_cell.length_c   1.000
_cell.angle_alpha   90.00
_cell.angle_beta   90.00
_cell.angle_gamma   90.00
#
_symmetry.space_group_name_H-M   'P 1'
#
loop_
_entity.id
_entity.type
_entity.pdbx_description
1 polymer ?
#
loop_
_entity_poly.entity_id
_entity_poly.type
_entity_poly.pdbx_seq_one_letter_code
_entity_poly.pdbx_strand_id
1 'polypeptide(L)'
;MLWNKLQRWGYRRHPKKSKTWVNQKYWGTISNDNWVFMAQEDNYLPKHALTPIVRHVKVKESRSPYDGDLIYWSTRMGKHPVLTNQKARLLKRQKGKCSHCGLTFRDEDLLEKHHIIPRSIGGNNTDDNLELLHLHCHDVRHGSTVKTSHELDAHPW
;
A
#
# COMPACT_ATOMS: atom_id res chain seq x y z
N MET A 1 4.25 8.75 30.87
CA MET A 1 5.12 8.52 29.69
C MET A 1 5.38 7.03 29.47
N LEU A 2 5.41 6.57 28.21
CA LEU A 2 5.68 5.18 27.80
C LEU A 2 7.02 4.66 28.35
N TRP A 3 8.02 5.53 28.38
CA TRP A 3 9.33 5.32 29.00
C TRP A 3 9.28 4.61 30.36
N ASN A 4 8.55 5.18 31.32
CA ASN A 4 8.46 4.65 32.69
C ASN A 4 7.82 3.26 32.73
N LYS A 5 6.90 2.97 31.81
CA LYS A 5 6.26 1.65 31.72
C LYS A 5 7.26 0.60 31.21
N LEU A 6 8.07 0.93 30.21
CA LEU A 6 9.11 0.06 29.67
C LEU A 6 10.23 -0.20 30.68
N GLN A 7 10.66 0.82 31.42
CA GLN A 7 11.64 0.65 32.52
C GLN A 7 11.11 -0.27 33.62
N ARG A 8 9.88 -0.04 34.10
CA ARG A 8 9.25 -0.92 35.10
C ARG A 8 9.14 -2.36 34.60
N TRP A 9 8.76 -2.56 33.34
CA TRP A 9 8.74 -3.88 32.72
C TRP A 9 10.13 -4.52 32.71
N GLY A 10 11.16 -3.79 32.28
CA GLY A 10 12.54 -4.29 32.23
C GLY A 10 13.05 -4.71 33.60
N TYR A 11 12.83 -3.88 34.63
CA TYR A 11 13.25 -4.19 36.01
C TYR A 11 12.53 -5.41 36.57
N ARG A 12 11.23 -5.54 36.30
CA ARG A 12 10.45 -6.72 36.70
C ARG A 12 10.89 -7.99 35.96
N ARG A 13 11.27 -7.87 34.68
CA ARG A 13 11.74 -9.01 33.87
C ARG A 13 13.10 -9.53 34.31
N HIS A 14 13.94 -8.67 34.88
CA HIS A 14 15.31 -9.02 35.30
C HIS A 14 15.55 -8.68 36.78
N PRO A 15 14.89 -9.37 37.73
CA PRO A 15 14.95 -9.03 39.16
C PRO A 15 16.35 -9.23 39.77
N LYS A 16 17.19 -10.09 39.15
CA LYS A 16 18.56 -10.39 39.59
C LYS A 16 19.63 -9.52 38.92
N LYS A 17 19.25 -8.59 38.05
CA LYS A 17 20.18 -7.71 37.34
C LYS A 17 20.06 -6.29 37.86
N SER A 18 21.16 -5.54 37.81
CA SER A 18 21.15 -4.13 38.18
C SER A 18 20.30 -3.33 37.19
N LYS A 19 19.75 -2.20 37.64
CA LYS A 19 19.01 -1.27 36.76
C LYS A 19 19.87 -0.78 35.61
N THR A 20 21.17 -0.55 35.87
CA THR A 20 22.15 -0.16 34.85
C THR A 20 22.25 -1.21 33.74
N TRP A 21 22.36 -2.49 34.10
CA TRP A 21 22.41 -3.58 33.12
C TRP A 21 21.12 -3.66 32.29
N VAL A 22 19.96 -3.48 32.92
CA VAL A 22 18.67 -3.47 32.21
C VAL A 22 18.60 -2.31 31.22
N ASN A 23 19.07 -1.12 31.63
CA ASN A 23 19.11 0.04 30.75
C ASN A 23 20.03 -0.21 29.54
N GLN A 24 21.25 -0.72 29.76
CA GLN A 24 22.19 -1.06 28.69
C GLN A 24 21.67 -2.17 27.75
N LYS A 25 20.83 -3.09 28.24
CA LYS A 25 20.27 -4.17 27.44
C LYS A 25 19.21 -3.71 26.44
N TYR A 26 18.36 -2.77 26.84
CA TYR A 26 17.16 -2.42 26.09
C TYR A 26 17.16 -1.00 25.53
N TRP A 27 18.09 -0.15 25.96
CA TRP A 27 18.22 1.22 25.46
C TRP A 27 19.56 1.40 24.77
N GLY A 28 19.50 1.72 23.49
CA GLY A 28 20.65 2.00 22.66
C GLY A 28 20.53 3.32 21.91
N THR A 29 21.51 3.56 21.04
CA THR A 29 21.62 4.75 20.23
C THR A 29 21.21 4.47 18.79
N ILE A 30 20.29 5.25 18.24
CA ILE A 30 20.01 5.29 16.80
C ILE A 30 20.15 6.74 16.32
N SER A 31 21.03 6.97 15.34
CA SER A 31 21.39 8.31 14.88
C SER A 31 21.83 9.19 16.06
N ASN A 32 21.10 10.26 16.38
CA ASN A 32 21.42 11.18 17.47
C ASN A 32 20.63 10.91 18.77
N ASP A 33 19.85 9.82 18.83
CA ASP A 33 18.98 9.51 19.95
C ASP A 33 19.53 8.34 20.78
N ASN A 34 20.07 8.66 21.96
CA ASN A 34 20.74 7.69 22.85
C ASN A 34 19.79 6.91 23.76
N TRP A 35 18.47 7.09 23.61
CA TRP A 35 17.47 6.49 24.48
C TRP A 35 16.35 5.84 23.66
N VAL A 36 16.76 4.97 22.73
CA VAL A 36 15.84 4.20 21.88
C VAL A 36 15.65 2.80 22.47
N PHE A 37 14.40 2.43 22.72
CA PHE A 37 14.07 1.09 23.19
C PHE A 37 14.21 0.08 22.04
N MET A 38 15.09 -0.90 22.18
CA MET A 38 15.47 -1.81 21.10
C MET A 38 15.97 -3.17 21.62
N ALA A 39 15.91 -4.18 20.75
CA ALA A 39 16.51 -5.50 20.98
C ALA A 39 17.77 -5.71 20.13
N GLN A 40 17.77 -5.17 18.91
CA GLN A 40 18.84 -5.21 17.89
C GLN A 40 18.73 -3.93 17.05
N GLU A 41 19.75 -3.58 16.25
CA GLU A 41 19.80 -2.33 15.45
C GLU A 41 18.55 -2.12 14.57
N ASP A 42 18.05 -3.18 13.92
CA ASP A 42 16.86 -3.12 13.07
C ASP A 42 15.53 -3.39 13.81
N ASN A 43 15.58 -3.72 15.10
CA ASN A 43 14.40 -4.03 15.90
C ASN A 43 14.29 -3.09 17.10
N TYR A 44 13.71 -1.93 16.83
CA TYR A 44 13.49 -0.87 17.81
C TYR A 44 12.06 -0.34 17.75
N LEU A 45 11.63 0.28 18.85
CA LEU A 45 10.32 0.89 18.96
C LEU A 45 10.35 2.32 18.39
N PRO A 46 9.63 2.62 17.28
CA PRO A 46 9.62 3.95 16.70
C PRO A 46 8.96 4.96 17.65
N LYS A 47 9.55 6.15 17.77
CA LYS A 47 8.94 7.25 18.54
C LYS A 47 7.83 7.88 17.72
N HIS A 48 6.62 7.96 18.26
CA HIS A 48 5.50 8.64 17.61
C HIS A 48 5.81 10.09 17.19
N ALA A 49 6.69 10.78 17.93
CA ALA A 49 7.11 12.14 17.59
C ALA A 49 7.92 12.22 16.28
N LEU A 50 8.53 11.13 15.83
CA LEU A 50 9.26 11.04 14.56
C LEU A 50 8.33 10.69 13.39
N THR A 51 7.09 10.27 13.65
CA THR A 51 6.12 10.02 12.58
C THR A 51 5.69 11.36 11.98
N PRO A 52 5.96 11.63 10.70
CA PRO A 52 5.59 12.89 10.08
C PRO A 52 4.07 13.04 10.05
N ILE A 53 3.59 14.24 10.37
CA ILE A 53 2.16 14.58 10.26
C ILE A 53 1.84 14.81 8.79
N VAL A 54 1.21 13.82 8.15
CA VAL A 54 0.71 13.96 6.77
C VAL A 54 -0.69 14.59 6.82
N ARG A 55 -0.83 15.79 6.25
CA ARG A 55 -2.13 16.49 6.17
C ARG A 55 -2.86 16.06 4.91
N HIS A 56 -3.96 15.34 5.07
CA HIS A 56 -4.85 14.99 3.97
C HIS A 56 -5.83 16.12 3.68
N VAL A 57 -6.08 16.40 2.41
CA VAL A 57 -7.11 17.36 1.98
C VAL A 57 -8.49 16.74 2.24
N LYS A 58 -9.35 17.41 3.01
CA LYS A 58 -10.73 16.94 3.25
C LYS A 58 -11.52 16.83 1.93
N VAL A 59 -12.45 15.88 1.87
CA VAL A 59 -13.44 15.84 0.78
C VAL A 59 -14.28 17.13 0.85
N LYS A 60 -14.61 17.74 -0.29
CA LYS A 60 -15.46 18.93 -0.35
C LYS A 60 -16.91 18.56 -0.03
N GLU A 61 -17.50 19.26 0.94
CA GLU A 61 -18.95 19.22 1.24
C GLU A 61 -19.51 17.79 1.38
N SER A 62 -20.65 17.51 0.75
CA SER A 62 -21.32 16.22 0.73
C SER A 62 -20.90 15.33 -0.45
N ARG A 63 -19.74 15.61 -1.07
CA ARG A 63 -19.29 14.82 -2.22
C ARG A 63 -19.00 13.39 -1.83
N SER A 64 -19.42 12.49 -2.70
CA SER A 64 -19.34 11.06 -2.52
C SER A 64 -18.65 10.43 -3.72
N PRO A 65 -17.81 9.39 -3.58
CA PRO A 65 -17.26 8.65 -4.72
C PRO A 65 -18.32 8.16 -5.72
N TYR A 66 -19.59 8.11 -5.30
CA TYR A 66 -20.74 7.68 -6.10
C TYR A 66 -21.58 8.84 -6.65
N ASP A 67 -21.21 10.11 -6.43
CA ASP A 67 -21.95 11.30 -6.90
C ASP A 67 -21.79 11.59 -8.41
N GLY A 68 -20.93 10.82 -9.09
CA GLY A 68 -20.68 10.97 -10.52
C GLY A 68 -19.76 12.12 -10.91
N ASP A 69 -19.16 12.87 -9.96
CA ASP A 69 -18.19 13.93 -10.26
C ASP A 69 -16.79 13.35 -10.54
N LEU A 70 -16.67 12.76 -11.73
CA LEU A 70 -15.47 12.07 -12.20
C LEU A 70 -14.24 12.99 -12.24
N ILE A 71 -14.42 14.30 -12.47
CA ILE A 71 -13.31 15.27 -12.55
C ILE A 71 -12.70 15.48 -11.16
N TYR A 72 -13.54 15.64 -10.15
CA TYR A 72 -13.10 15.82 -8.77
C TYR A 72 -12.39 14.57 -8.24
N TRP A 73 -12.99 13.40 -8.43
CA TRP A 73 -12.41 12.14 -7.94
C TRP A 73 -11.15 11.73 -8.70
N SER A 74 -11.10 11.92 -10.03
CA SER A 74 -9.87 11.63 -10.80
C SER A 74 -8.70 12.53 -10.43
N THR A 75 -8.96 13.82 -10.16
CA THR A 75 -7.92 14.76 -9.69
C THR A 75 -7.40 14.39 -8.30
N ARG A 76 -8.30 13.93 -7.42
CA ARG A 76 -7.97 13.49 -6.06
C ARG A 76 -7.15 12.19 -6.08
N MET A 77 -7.58 11.20 -6.88
CA MET A 77 -6.84 9.96 -7.09
C MET A 77 -5.43 10.25 -7.63
N GLY A 78 -5.27 11.12 -8.63
CA GLY A 78 -3.94 11.46 -9.16
C GLY A 78 -2.96 12.05 -8.13
N LYS A 79 -3.45 12.52 -6.98
CA LYS A 79 -2.67 13.06 -5.85
C LYS A 79 -2.72 12.15 -4.60
N HIS A 80 -3.25 10.94 -4.72
CA HIS A 80 -3.42 10.04 -3.60
C HIS A 80 -2.05 9.55 -3.07
N PRO A 81 -1.79 9.58 -1.76
CA PRO A 81 -0.47 9.26 -1.20
C PRO A 81 -0.04 7.81 -1.42
N VAL A 82 -0.99 6.90 -1.67
CA VAL A 82 -0.71 5.47 -1.95
C VAL A 82 -0.45 5.22 -3.45
N LEU A 83 -0.75 6.18 -4.32
CA LEU A 83 -0.48 6.04 -5.76
C LEU A 83 0.98 6.36 -6.07
N THR A 84 1.65 5.45 -6.77
CA THR A 84 3.01 5.72 -7.25
C THR A 84 2.99 6.78 -8.36
N ASN A 85 4.08 7.53 -8.52
CA ASN A 85 4.22 8.53 -9.59
C ASN A 85 3.91 7.96 -10.98
N GLN A 86 4.30 6.71 -11.25
CA GLN A 86 4.01 6.05 -12.52
C GLN A 86 2.52 5.75 -12.69
N LYS A 87 1.85 5.19 -11.66
CA LYS A 87 0.40 4.95 -11.71
C LYS A 87 -0.37 6.28 -11.90
N ALA A 88 0.07 7.37 -11.26
CA ALA A 88 -0.53 8.69 -11.44
C ALA A 88 -0.39 9.24 -12.88
N ARG A 89 0.78 9.05 -13.53
CA ARG A 89 0.97 9.42 -14.94
C ARG A 89 0.10 8.59 -15.88
N LEU A 90 0.03 7.27 -15.67
CA LEU A 90 -0.84 6.37 -16.43
C LEU A 90 -2.31 6.75 -16.28
N LEU A 91 -2.76 7.01 -15.04
CA LEU A 91 -4.11 7.45 -14.74
C LEU A 91 -4.46 8.75 -15.47
N LYS A 92 -3.55 9.73 -15.49
CA LYS A 92 -3.72 10.98 -16.25
C LYS A 92 -3.80 10.71 -17.75
N ARG A 93 -2.91 9.90 -18.30
CA ARG A 93 -2.88 9.57 -19.74
C ARG A 93 -4.17 8.86 -20.19
N GLN A 94 -4.67 7.95 -19.37
CA GLN A 94 -5.92 7.22 -19.62
C GLN A 94 -7.18 7.99 -19.23
N LYS A 95 -7.06 9.27 -18.85
CA LYS A 95 -8.17 10.12 -18.43
C LYS A 95 -9.02 9.48 -17.32
N GLY A 96 -8.35 8.76 -16.41
CA GLY A 96 -8.98 8.08 -15.29
C GLY A 96 -9.74 6.80 -15.66
N LYS A 97 -9.62 6.28 -16.89
CA LYS A 97 -10.37 5.11 -17.35
C LYS A 97 -9.53 3.84 -17.41
N CYS A 98 -10.12 2.71 -17.04
CA CYS A 98 -9.53 1.39 -17.24
C CYS A 98 -9.49 1.06 -18.73
N SER A 99 -8.33 0.66 -19.27
CA SER A 99 -8.20 0.31 -20.69
C SER A 99 -8.97 -0.95 -21.10
N HIS A 100 -9.34 -1.80 -20.14
CA HIS A 100 -10.06 -3.05 -20.41
C HIS A 100 -11.58 -2.86 -20.42
N CYS A 101 -12.17 -2.32 -19.35
CA CYS A 101 -13.64 -2.15 -19.27
C CYS A 101 -14.14 -0.75 -19.65
N GLY A 102 -13.25 0.23 -19.86
CA GLY A 102 -13.61 1.61 -20.21
C GLY A 102 -14.24 2.43 -19.08
N LEU A 103 -14.52 1.81 -17.92
CA LEU A 103 -15.07 2.48 -16.75
C LEU A 103 -14.01 3.36 -16.08
N THR A 104 -14.47 4.40 -15.37
CA THR A 104 -13.60 5.31 -14.62
C THR A 104 -13.21 4.67 -13.30
N PHE A 105 -11.93 4.77 -12.94
CA PHE A 105 -11.43 4.37 -11.64
C PHE A 105 -12.06 5.21 -10.51
N ARG A 106 -12.25 4.58 -9.36
CA ARG A 106 -12.74 5.17 -8.11
C ARG A 106 -11.69 5.02 -7.02
N ASP A 107 -11.85 5.78 -5.94
CA ASP A 107 -10.89 5.82 -4.82
C ASP A 107 -10.71 4.44 -4.15
N GLU A 108 -11.76 3.62 -4.15
CA GLU A 108 -11.76 2.27 -3.58
C GLU A 108 -11.25 1.19 -4.54
N ASP A 109 -11.09 1.52 -5.83
CA ASP A 109 -10.65 0.53 -6.80
C ASP A 109 -9.19 0.13 -6.55
N LEU A 110 -8.88 -1.13 -6.81
CA LEU A 110 -7.51 -1.62 -6.86
C LEU A 110 -6.98 -1.49 -8.30
N LEU A 111 -5.93 -0.69 -8.46
CA LEU A 111 -5.36 -0.35 -9.78
C LEU A 111 -4.10 -1.16 -10.02
N GLU A 112 -4.07 -1.94 -11.09
CA GLU A 112 -2.90 -2.72 -11.50
C GLU A 112 -2.28 -2.25 -12.80
N LYS A 113 -0.95 -2.34 -12.88
CA LYS A 113 -0.21 -2.03 -14.10
C LYS A 113 -0.15 -3.27 -14.97
N HIS A 114 -0.59 -3.13 -16.21
CA HIS A 114 -0.54 -4.14 -17.24
C HIS A 114 0.46 -3.78 -18.33
N HIS A 115 1.18 -4.75 -18.87
CA HIS A 115 2.08 -4.57 -20.00
C HIS A 115 1.36 -4.85 -21.32
N ILE A 116 1.27 -3.85 -22.20
CA ILE A 116 0.65 -4.00 -23.53
C ILE A 116 1.40 -5.07 -24.33
N ILE A 117 2.73 -4.94 -24.40
CA ILE A 117 3.65 -5.99 -24.87
C ILE A 117 4.17 -6.72 -23.63
N PRO A 118 3.88 -8.02 -23.45
CA PRO A 118 4.37 -8.79 -22.32
C PRO A 118 5.89 -8.77 -22.21
N ARG A 119 6.41 -8.77 -20.97
CA ARG A 119 7.85 -8.81 -20.70
C ARG A 119 8.54 -10.04 -21.30
N SER A 120 7.85 -11.17 -21.40
CA SER A 120 8.39 -12.42 -21.97
C SER A 120 8.74 -12.30 -23.46
N ILE A 121 8.10 -11.39 -24.18
CA ILE A 121 8.34 -11.16 -25.61
C ILE A 121 9.05 -9.82 -25.88
N GLY A 122 9.75 -9.27 -24.87
CA GLY A 122 10.55 -8.05 -25.02
C GLY A 122 9.86 -6.75 -24.58
N GLY A 123 8.71 -6.83 -23.92
CA GLY A 123 8.05 -5.67 -23.33
C GLY A 123 8.87 -4.96 -22.25
N ASN A 124 8.93 -3.64 -22.31
CA ASN A 124 9.63 -2.79 -21.33
C ASN A 124 8.68 -2.17 -20.28
N ASN A 125 9.23 -1.46 -19.29
CA ASN A 125 8.47 -0.79 -18.24
C ASN A 125 8.26 0.72 -18.49
N THR A 126 8.42 1.19 -19.73
CA THR A 126 8.13 2.58 -20.05
C THR A 126 6.63 2.81 -20.02
N ASP A 127 6.22 4.06 -19.75
CA ASP A 127 4.80 4.38 -19.66
C ASP A 127 4.08 4.01 -20.97
N ASP A 128 4.73 4.14 -22.14
CA ASP A 128 4.17 3.78 -23.47
C ASP A 128 3.79 2.31 -23.63
N ASN A 129 4.47 1.40 -22.92
CA ASN A 129 4.15 -0.03 -22.92
C ASN A 129 3.29 -0.47 -21.73
N LEU A 130 2.92 0.46 -20.85
CA LEU A 130 2.15 0.16 -19.65
C LEU A 130 0.75 0.73 -19.78
N GLU A 131 -0.22 0.07 -19.15
CA GLU A 131 -1.54 0.60 -18.95
C GLU A 131 -2.08 0.23 -17.58
N LEU A 132 -3.08 0.96 -17.12
CA LEU A 132 -3.67 0.80 -15.81
C LEU A 132 -5.03 0.12 -15.99
N LEU A 133 -5.24 -0.97 -15.24
CA LEU A 133 -6.48 -1.75 -15.23
C LEU A 133 -7.03 -1.83 -13.81
N HIS A 134 -8.33 -2.10 -13.66
CA HIS A 134 -8.84 -2.61 -12.38
C HIS A 134 -8.20 -3.96 -12.10
N LEU A 135 -7.99 -4.32 -10.83
CA LEU A 135 -7.47 -5.63 -10.44
C LEU A 135 -8.27 -6.76 -11.10
N HIS A 136 -9.60 -6.72 -11.00
CA HIS A 136 -10.45 -7.74 -11.62
C HIS A 136 -10.33 -7.75 -13.17
N CYS A 137 -10.09 -6.61 -13.81
CA CYS A 137 -9.86 -6.56 -15.26
C CYS A 137 -8.49 -7.12 -15.64
N HIS A 138 -7.49 -6.86 -14.82
CA HIS A 138 -6.16 -7.41 -14.96
C HIS A 138 -6.19 -8.93 -14.83
N ASP A 139 -6.92 -9.44 -13.83
CA ASP A 139 -7.13 -10.87 -13.60
C ASP A 139 -7.89 -11.53 -14.74
N VAL A 140 -8.94 -10.89 -15.29
CA VAL A 140 -9.64 -11.41 -16.48
C VAL A 140 -8.71 -11.48 -17.69
N ARG A 141 -7.82 -10.50 -17.86
CA ARG A 141 -6.89 -10.46 -18.99
C ARG A 141 -5.75 -11.48 -18.88
N HIS A 142 -5.29 -11.76 -17.67
CA HIS A 142 -4.25 -12.76 -17.40
C HIS A 142 -4.81 -14.14 -17.03
N GLY A 143 -6.11 -14.21 -16.78
CA GLY A 143 -6.83 -15.42 -16.45
C GLY A 143 -6.72 -16.37 -17.63
N SER A 144 -6.02 -17.47 -17.43
CA SER A 144 -6.07 -18.60 -18.33
C SER A 144 -7.52 -19.06 -18.42
N THR A 145 -8.10 -19.05 -19.62
CA THR A 145 -9.35 -19.77 -19.87
C THR A 145 -9.06 -21.24 -19.59
N VAL A 146 -9.45 -21.74 -18.42
CA VAL A 146 -9.58 -23.18 -18.25
C VAL A 146 -10.63 -23.58 -19.28
N LYS A 147 -10.22 -24.29 -20.33
CA LYS A 147 -11.17 -24.99 -21.19
C LYS A 147 -11.82 -26.02 -20.29
N THR A 148 -12.97 -25.69 -19.69
CA THR A 148 -13.85 -26.70 -19.13
C THR A 148 -14.21 -27.61 -20.30
N SER A 149 -13.61 -28.80 -20.32
CA SER A 149 -14.13 -29.89 -21.13
C SER A 149 -15.60 -30.04 -20.75
N HIS A 150 -16.45 -30.04 -21.77
CA HIS A 150 -17.90 -30.17 -21.68
C HIS A 150 -18.27 -31.60 -21.23
N GLU A 151 -17.87 -31.99 -20.02
CA GLU A 151 -18.00 -33.38 -19.54
C GLU A 151 -18.31 -33.46 -18.03
N LEU A 152 -18.89 -32.41 -17.44
CA LEU A 152 -19.33 -32.46 -16.04
C LEU A 152 -20.85 -32.36 -15.84
N ASP A 153 -21.64 -32.24 -16.91
CA ASP A 153 -23.11 -32.23 -16.84
C ASP A 153 -23.77 -33.57 -17.22
N ALA A 154 -22.98 -34.62 -17.42
CA ALA A 154 -23.52 -35.98 -17.52
C ALA A 154 -23.60 -36.57 -16.12
N HIS A 155 -24.68 -36.28 -15.39
CA HIS A 155 -25.42 -37.17 -14.46
C HIS A 155 -26.32 -36.31 -13.55
N PRO A 156 -27.55 -36.02 -13.97
CA PRO A 156 -28.52 -35.31 -13.15
C PRO A 156 -29.40 -36.29 -12.36
N TRP A 157 -28.81 -37.22 -11.60
CA TRP A 157 -29.46 -37.96 -10.49
C TRP A 157 -28.46 -38.82 -9.73
#